data_AF-J0CTC0-F1
#
_entry.id   AF-J0CTC0-F1
#
_cell.length_a   1.000
_cell.length_b   1.000
_cell.length_c   1.000
_cell.angle_alpha   90.00
_cell.angle_beta   90.00
_cell.angle_gamma   90.00
#
_symmetry.space_group_name_H-M   'P 1'
#
loop_
_entity.id
_entity.type
_entity.pdbx_description
1 polymer ?
#
loop_
_entity_poly.entity_id
_entity_poly.type
_entity_poly.pdbx_seq_one_letter_code
_entity_poly.pdbx_strand_id
1 'polypeptide(L)'
;MWAQAFSLVTPRIQVEFGIPESQYGDIFSVFHAGLTVGAAVWGVLVDVVGRRVAFNCTVAITSVFGLLIGALDSWSAILAVAFFVGFGLGGNIPIDATIVMEFIPKKQRWLLAALSVFQPLGVITTALIAWGLVPRNTCAFTSPASSCRLVAPGEPCCTKASNYGWRYAVFTIGAISLA
;
A
#
# COMPACT_ATOMS: atom_id res chain seq x y z
N MET A 1 -5.37 3.54 3.36
CA MET A 1 -4.49 2.59 4.06
C MET A 1 -3.16 2.43 3.34
N TRP A 2 -3.15 1.93 2.10
CA TRP A 2 -1.91 1.63 1.33
C TRP A 2 -0.88 2.75 1.21
N ALA A 3 -1.29 4.00 0.93
CA ALA A 3 -0.35 5.13 0.85
C ALA A 3 0.46 5.33 2.15
N GLN A 4 -0.20 5.16 3.31
CA GLN A 4 0.45 5.23 4.62
C GLN A 4 1.24 3.97 4.94
N ALA A 5 0.73 2.80 4.51
CA ALA A 5 1.42 1.54 4.67
C ALA A 5 2.82 1.61 4.07
N PHE A 6 2.93 2.04 2.80
CA PHE A 6 4.20 2.24 2.12
C PHE A 6 5.13 3.14 2.93
N SER A 7 4.67 4.29 3.40
CA SER A 7 5.51 5.18 4.21
C SER A 7 6.10 4.55 5.47
N LEU A 8 5.31 3.70 6.14
CA LEU A 8 5.75 3.06 7.38
C LEU A 8 6.64 1.83 7.14
N VAL A 9 6.52 1.17 5.97
CA VAL A 9 7.31 -0.03 5.65
C VAL A 9 8.58 0.26 4.85
N THR A 10 8.62 1.33 4.05
CA THR A 10 9.76 1.66 3.18
C THR A 10 11.11 1.71 3.91
N PRO A 11 11.24 2.32 5.11
CA PRO A 11 12.52 2.32 5.83
C PRO A 11 13.04 0.90 6.14
N ARG A 12 12.14 -0.05 6.38
CA ARG A 12 12.52 -1.44 6.67
C ARG A 12 12.85 -2.22 5.41
N ILE A 13 12.14 -1.95 4.33
CA ILE A 13 12.47 -2.49 3.00
C ILE A 13 13.85 -1.97 2.57
N GLN A 14 14.14 -0.67 2.75
CA GLN A 14 15.44 -0.09 2.42
C GLN A 14 16.60 -0.81 3.12
N VAL A 15 16.46 -1.07 4.42
CA VAL A 15 17.47 -1.79 5.22
C VAL A 15 17.64 -3.23 4.75
N GLU A 16 16.57 -3.93 4.37
CA GLU A 16 16.68 -5.31 3.89
C GLU A 16 17.37 -5.41 2.53
N PHE A 17 17.00 -4.53 1.61
CA PHE A 17 17.45 -4.57 0.22
C PHE A 17 18.73 -3.79 -0.03
N GLY A 18 19.16 -2.95 0.91
CA GLY A 18 20.36 -2.12 0.76
C GLY A 18 20.19 -1.03 -0.30
N ILE A 19 18.99 -0.45 -0.38
CA ILE A 19 18.64 0.49 -1.44
C ILE A 19 19.28 1.86 -1.15
N PRO A 20 19.95 2.49 -2.13
CA PRO A 20 20.50 3.82 -1.96
C PRO A 20 19.39 4.83 -1.67
N GLU A 21 19.68 5.85 -0.86
CA GLU A 21 18.70 6.89 -0.48
C GLU A 21 18.09 7.60 -1.69
N SER A 22 18.79 7.65 -2.84
CA SER A 22 18.29 8.20 -4.09
C SER A 22 17.07 7.48 -4.65
N GLN A 23 16.92 6.18 -4.38
CA GLN A 23 15.80 5.34 -4.84
C GLN A 23 14.73 5.13 -3.77
N TYR A 24 14.90 5.70 -2.57
CA TYR A 24 13.94 5.58 -1.47
C TYR A 24 12.54 6.09 -1.85
N GLY A 25 12.49 7.16 -2.64
CA GLY A 25 11.24 7.79 -3.10
C GLY A 25 10.54 7.04 -4.24
N ASP A 26 11.20 6.10 -4.91
CA ASP A 26 10.68 5.49 -6.15
C ASP A 26 9.37 4.75 -5.92
N ILE A 27 9.22 4.07 -4.77
CA ILE A 27 7.98 3.36 -4.42
C ILE A 27 6.79 4.30 -4.31
N PHE A 28 6.98 5.50 -3.76
CA PHE A 28 5.93 6.50 -3.67
C PHE A 28 5.61 7.08 -5.04
N SER A 29 6.62 7.41 -5.83
CA SER A 29 6.44 7.94 -7.19
C SER A 29 5.67 6.95 -8.07
N VAL A 30 6.07 5.68 -8.05
CA VAL A 30 5.44 4.61 -8.84
C VAL A 30 4.02 4.31 -8.35
N PHE A 31 3.78 4.30 -7.03
CA PHE A 31 2.45 4.14 -6.47
C PHE A 31 1.51 5.28 -6.89
N HIS A 32 1.96 6.54 -6.80
CA HIS A 32 1.15 7.70 -7.21
C HIS A 32 0.96 7.74 -8.72
N ALA A 33 1.96 7.35 -9.51
CA ALA A 33 1.80 7.19 -10.96
C ALA A 33 0.71 6.16 -11.30
N GLY A 34 0.72 5.01 -10.61
CA GLY A 34 -0.33 4.01 -10.69
C GLY A 34 -1.69 4.58 -10.31
N LEU A 35 -1.76 5.36 -9.23
CA LEU A 35 -2.99 6.03 -8.80
C LEU A 35 -3.56 6.97 -9.86
N THR A 36 -2.73 7.78 -10.51
CA THR A 36 -3.15 8.69 -11.59
C THR A 36 -3.65 7.92 -12.80
N VAL A 37 -2.91 6.91 -13.26
CA VAL A 37 -3.32 6.07 -14.40
C VAL A 37 -4.61 5.31 -14.08
N GLY A 38 -4.71 4.76 -12.86
CA GLY A 38 -5.90 4.08 -12.37
C GLY A 38 -7.13 4.98 -12.36
N ALA A 39 -7.02 6.19 -11.81
CA ALA A 39 -8.12 7.14 -11.78
C ALA A 39 -8.64 7.48 -13.19
N ALA A 40 -7.74 7.66 -14.16
CA ALA A 40 -8.11 7.94 -15.55
C ALA A 40 -8.78 6.73 -16.23
N VAL A 41 -8.20 5.53 -16.10
CA VAL A 41 -8.70 4.32 -16.76
C VAL A 41 -10.03 3.87 -16.15
N TRP A 42 -10.10 3.74 -14.83
CA TRP A 42 -11.32 3.32 -14.14
C TRP A 42 -12.44 4.35 -14.24
N GLY A 43 -12.10 5.65 -14.33
CA GLY A 43 -13.07 6.72 -14.54
C GLY A 43 -13.87 6.57 -15.84
N VAL A 44 -13.25 6.09 -16.92
CA VAL A 44 -13.95 5.79 -18.19
C VAL A 44 -14.55 4.39 -18.17
N LEU A 45 -13.83 3.42 -17.61
CA LEU A 45 -14.23 2.01 -17.64
C LEU A 45 -15.49 1.73 -16.80
N VAL A 46 -15.73 2.51 -15.75
CA VAL A 46 -16.91 2.38 -14.87
C VAL A 46 -18.23 2.57 -15.63
N ASP A 47 -18.24 3.46 -16.63
CA ASP A 47 -19.44 3.77 -17.42
C ASP A 47 -19.76 2.69 -18.46
N VAL A 48 -18.75 1.89 -18.85
CA VAL A 48 -18.89 0.81 -19.85
C VAL A 48 -19.18 -0.54 -19.19
N VAL A 49 -18.42 -0.90 -18.16
CA VAL A 49 -18.47 -2.23 -17.51
C VAL A 49 -19.51 -2.27 -16.38
N GLY A 50 -19.94 -1.10 -15.92
CA GLY A 50 -20.88 -0.94 -14.81
C GLY A 50 -20.19 -0.80 -13.46
N ARG A 51 -20.79 0.04 -12.60
CA ARG A 51 -20.17 0.49 -11.33
C ARG A 51 -19.80 -0.64 -10.37
N ARG A 52 -20.67 -1.63 -10.19
CA ARG A 52 -20.45 -2.73 -9.24
C ARG A 52 -19.29 -3.64 -9.64
N VAL A 53 -19.18 -3.94 -10.93
CA VAL A 53 -18.10 -4.79 -11.45
C VAL A 53 -16.78 -4.04 -11.39
N ALA A 54 -16.77 -2.77 -11.81
CA ALA A 54 -15.58 -1.92 -11.72
C ALA A 54 -15.05 -1.81 -10.29
N PHE A 55 -15.92 -1.56 -9.31
CA PHE A 55 -15.55 -1.52 -7.88
C PHE A 55 -14.98 -2.85 -7.37
N ASN A 56 -15.60 -3.97 -7.70
CA ASN A 56 -15.09 -5.27 -7.27
C ASN A 56 -13.72 -5.59 -7.89
N CYS A 57 -13.50 -5.21 -9.16
CA CYS A 57 -12.22 -5.40 -9.83
C CYS A 57 -11.10 -4.55 -9.22
N THR A 58 -11.35 -3.27 -8.92
CA THR A 58 -10.37 -2.38 -8.28
C THR A 58 -9.98 -2.87 -6.88
N VAL A 59 -10.95 -3.31 -6.09
CA VAL A 59 -10.71 -3.93 -4.78
C VAL A 59 -9.91 -5.23 -4.93
N ALA A 60 -10.30 -6.12 -5.84
CA ALA A 60 -9.58 -7.38 -6.08
C ALA A 60 -8.12 -7.16 -6.49
N ILE A 61 -7.87 -6.22 -7.42
CA ILE A 61 -6.52 -5.84 -7.84
C ILE A 61 -5.72 -5.33 -6.64
N THR A 62 -6.27 -4.36 -5.90
CA THR A 62 -5.57 -3.76 -4.75
C THR A 62 -5.23 -4.81 -3.69
N SER A 63 -6.14 -5.74 -3.40
CA SER A 63 -5.96 -6.76 -2.37
C SER A 63 -4.99 -7.87 -2.79
N VAL A 64 -5.10 -8.39 -4.02
CA VAL A 64 -4.21 -9.45 -4.52
C VAL A 64 -2.78 -8.94 -4.67
N PHE A 65 -2.59 -7.80 -5.34
CA PHE A 65 -1.26 -7.20 -5.49
C PHE A 65 -0.73 -6.68 -4.15
N GLY A 66 -1.61 -6.17 -3.28
CA GLY A 66 -1.25 -5.76 -1.93
C GLY A 66 -0.66 -6.89 -1.09
N LEU A 67 -1.30 -8.06 -1.09
CA LEU A 67 -0.78 -9.26 -0.43
C LEU A 67 0.51 -9.75 -1.07
N LEU A 68 0.63 -9.65 -2.39
CA LEU A 68 1.81 -10.10 -3.14
C LEU A 68 3.08 -9.35 -2.71
N ILE A 69 2.99 -8.06 -2.33
CA ILE A 69 4.15 -7.26 -1.88
C ILE A 69 4.92 -7.94 -0.75
N GLY A 70 4.24 -8.57 0.21
CA GLY A 70 4.89 -9.22 1.34
C GLY A 70 5.66 -10.49 0.96
N ALA A 71 5.33 -11.11 -0.18
CA ALA A 71 5.96 -12.33 -0.67
C ALA A 71 7.18 -12.08 -1.58
N LEU A 72 7.40 -10.83 -2.01
CA LEU A 72 8.46 -10.51 -2.97
C LEU A 72 9.82 -10.29 -2.29
N ASP A 73 10.85 -10.79 -2.95
CA ASP A 73 12.26 -10.68 -2.52
C ASP A 73 13.13 -9.88 -3.49
N SER A 74 12.50 -9.10 -4.37
CA SER A 74 13.14 -8.20 -5.33
C SER A 74 12.53 -6.80 -5.28
N TRP A 75 13.39 -5.77 -5.20
CA TRP A 75 12.97 -4.37 -5.15
C TRP A 75 12.18 -3.95 -6.39
N SER A 76 12.66 -4.30 -7.59
CA SER A 76 11.97 -3.99 -8.85
C SER A 76 10.60 -4.65 -8.93
N ALA A 77 10.44 -5.85 -8.38
CA ALA A 77 9.14 -6.52 -8.32
C ALA A 77 8.20 -5.81 -7.35
N ILE A 78 8.69 -5.36 -6.19
CA ILE A 78 7.90 -4.57 -5.22
C ILE A 78 7.42 -3.27 -5.87
N LEU A 79 8.27 -2.57 -6.63
CA LEU A 79 7.87 -1.37 -7.37
C LEU A 79 6.77 -1.64 -8.40
N ALA A 80 6.94 -2.69 -9.21
CA ALA A 80 5.92 -3.07 -10.20
C ALA A 80 4.58 -3.40 -9.55
N VAL A 81 4.59 -4.14 -8.43
CA VAL A 81 3.36 -4.46 -7.70
C VAL A 81 2.78 -3.23 -6.99
N ALA A 82 3.61 -2.32 -6.47
CA ALA A 82 3.16 -1.06 -5.90
C ALA A 82 2.43 -0.18 -6.93
N PHE A 83 2.87 -0.20 -8.20
CA PHE A 83 2.14 0.44 -9.30
C PHE A 83 0.72 -0.14 -9.44
N PHE A 84 0.58 -1.47 -9.46
CA PHE A 84 -0.72 -2.11 -9.61
C PHE A 84 -1.63 -1.91 -8.40
N VAL A 85 -1.09 -1.87 -7.19
CA VAL A 85 -1.83 -1.46 -5.99
C VAL A 85 -2.33 -0.03 -6.11
N GLY A 86 -1.49 0.89 -6.59
CA GLY A 86 -1.88 2.27 -6.89
C GLY A 86 -2.97 2.34 -7.95
N PHE A 87 -2.84 1.55 -9.02
CA PHE A 87 -3.81 1.47 -10.12
C PHE A 87 -5.20 1.02 -9.66
N GLY A 88 -5.27 -0.02 -8.81
CA GLY A 88 -6.53 -0.45 -8.21
C GLY A 88 -7.13 0.61 -7.28
N LEU A 89 -6.30 1.22 -6.43
CA LEU A 89 -6.76 2.23 -5.46
C LEU A 89 -7.26 3.52 -6.14
N GLY A 90 -6.60 3.96 -7.21
CA GLY A 90 -6.96 5.19 -7.93
C GLY A 90 -8.37 5.17 -8.51
N GLY A 91 -8.86 3.99 -8.91
CA GLY A 91 -10.21 3.81 -9.42
C GLY A 91 -11.30 3.86 -8.34
N ASN A 92 -11.02 3.45 -7.10
CA ASN A 92 -12.03 3.39 -6.05
C ASN A 92 -12.54 4.78 -5.64
N ILE A 93 -11.66 5.79 -5.59
CA ILE A 93 -12.01 7.15 -5.13
C ILE A 93 -13.22 7.75 -5.90
N PRO A 94 -13.20 7.82 -7.25
CA PRO A 94 -14.34 8.35 -8.00
C PRO A 94 -15.55 7.39 -8.02
N ILE A 95 -15.31 6.07 -8.03
CA ILE A 95 -16.39 5.07 -8.09
C ILE A 95 -17.25 5.11 -6.82
N ASP A 96 -16.62 5.18 -5.65
CA ASP A 96 -17.30 5.22 -4.34
C ASP A 96 -18.21 6.43 -4.22
N ALA A 97 -17.68 7.61 -4.56
CA ALA A 97 -18.46 8.84 -4.54
C ALA A 97 -19.68 8.75 -5.45
N THR A 98 -19.53 8.13 -6.62
CA THR A 98 -20.62 8.03 -7.60
C THR A 98 -21.68 7.01 -7.18
N ILE A 99 -21.27 5.85 -6.66
CA ILE A 99 -22.19 4.85 -6.10
C ILE A 99 -23.03 5.48 -4.99
N VAL A 100 -22.39 6.15 -4.02
CA VAL A 100 -23.11 6.77 -2.90
C VAL A 100 -24.06 7.88 -3.37
N MET A 101 -23.69 8.65 -4.40
CA MET A 101 -24.58 9.65 -5.00
C MET A 101 -25.83 9.05 -5.64
N GLU A 102 -25.80 7.80 -6.10
CA GLU A 102 -26.95 7.11 -6.68
C GLU A 102 -27.93 6.62 -5.61
N PHE A 103 -27.44 6.25 -4.41
CA PHE A 103 -28.26 5.76 -3.31
C PHE A 103 -28.81 6.86 -2.40
N ILE A 104 -28.22 8.07 -2.41
CA ILE A 104 -28.62 9.16 -1.50
C ILE A 104 -29.58 10.15 -2.17
N PRO A 105 -30.72 10.50 -1.53
CA PRO A 105 -31.65 11.52 -2.03
C PRO A 105 -31.00 12.91 -2.06
N LYS A 106 -31.38 13.75 -3.05
CA LYS A 106 -30.75 15.07 -3.30
C LYS A 106 -30.61 15.97 -2.06
N LYS A 107 -31.55 15.89 -1.10
CA LYS A 107 -31.53 16.67 0.16
C LYS A 107 -30.41 16.26 1.13
N GLN A 108 -29.88 15.05 1.02
CA GLN A 108 -28.91 14.46 1.95
C GLN A 108 -27.50 14.35 1.37
N ARG A 109 -27.21 14.99 0.23
CA ARG A 109 -25.89 14.93 -0.42
C ARG A 109 -24.72 15.42 0.44
N TRP A 110 -24.98 16.15 1.52
CA TRP A 110 -23.96 16.50 2.51
C TRP A 110 -23.30 15.26 3.16
N LEU A 111 -23.98 14.11 3.20
CA LEU A 111 -23.42 12.83 3.66
C LEU A 111 -22.25 12.33 2.80
N LEU A 112 -22.06 12.83 1.58
CA LEU A 112 -20.86 12.55 0.79
C LEU A 112 -19.59 13.04 1.49
N ALA A 113 -19.66 14.15 2.24
CA ALA A 113 -18.54 14.63 3.03
C ALA A 113 -18.18 13.67 4.18
N ALA A 114 -19.14 12.86 4.66
CA ALA A 114 -18.87 11.85 5.68
C ALA A 114 -18.01 10.70 5.14
N LEU A 115 -17.99 10.45 3.82
CA LEU A 115 -17.08 9.45 3.22
C LEU A 115 -15.61 9.82 3.44
N SER A 116 -15.29 11.11 3.50
CA SER A 116 -13.93 11.58 3.76
C SER A 116 -13.40 11.17 5.12
N VAL A 117 -14.26 10.78 6.08
CA VAL A 117 -13.87 10.29 7.40
C VAL A 117 -13.23 8.90 7.33
N PHE A 118 -13.53 8.09 6.32
CA PHE A 118 -12.90 6.77 6.17
C PHE A 118 -11.40 6.85 5.87
N GLN A 119 -10.95 7.93 5.23
CA GLN A 119 -9.52 8.13 4.97
C GLN A 119 -8.69 8.22 6.27
N PRO A 120 -8.94 9.16 7.21
CA PRO A 120 -8.18 9.25 8.44
C PRO A 120 -8.35 8.02 9.33
N LEU A 121 -9.52 7.37 9.34
CA LEU A 121 -9.68 6.08 10.02
C LEU A 121 -8.71 5.04 9.47
N GLY A 122 -8.62 4.91 8.15
CA GLY A 122 -7.66 4.03 7.50
C GLY A 122 -6.20 4.38 7.82
N VAL A 123 -5.85 5.67 7.93
CA VAL A 123 -4.51 6.11 8.36
C VAL A 123 -4.21 5.63 9.78
N ILE A 124 -5.13 5.88 10.72
CA ILE A 124 -4.98 5.49 12.13
C ILE A 124 -4.84 3.97 12.26
N THR A 125 -5.71 3.20 11.61
CA THR A 125 -5.64 1.73 11.62
C THR A 125 -4.30 1.23 11.07
N THR A 126 -3.82 1.82 9.97
CA THR A 126 -2.53 1.46 9.38
C THR A 126 -1.37 1.77 10.32
N ALA A 127 -1.41 2.93 10.98
CA ALA A 127 -0.39 3.33 11.95
C ALA A 127 -0.37 2.40 13.19
N LEU A 128 -1.53 2.00 13.70
CA LEU A 128 -1.64 1.06 14.82
C LEU A 128 -1.09 -0.32 14.47
N ILE A 129 -1.40 -0.84 13.27
CA ILE A 129 -0.87 -2.11 12.76
C ILE A 129 0.66 -2.04 12.64
N ALA A 130 1.17 -0.97 12.02
CA ALA A 130 2.61 -0.78 11.86
C ALA A 130 3.31 -0.67 13.22
N TRP A 131 2.75 0.10 14.16
CA TRP A 131 3.29 0.25 15.51
C TRP A 131 3.33 -1.08 16.28
N GLY A 132 2.32 -1.93 16.11
CA GLY A 132 2.28 -3.24 16.77
C GLY A 132 3.25 -4.27 16.16
N LEU A 133 3.40 -4.27 14.83
CA LEU A 133 4.10 -5.34 14.11
C LEU A 133 5.54 -5.00 13.72
N VAL A 134 5.82 -3.75 13.33
CA VAL A 134 7.12 -3.36 12.77
C VAL A 134 8.21 -3.28 13.85
N PRO A 135 8.06 -2.56 14.97
CA PRO A 135 9.11 -2.44 15.98
C PRO A 135 9.49 -3.76 16.64
N ARG A 136 8.53 -4.67 16.83
CA ARG A 136 8.74 -5.94 17.55
C ARG A 136 9.43 -7.02 16.71
N ASN A 137 9.24 -6.99 15.39
CA ASN A 137 9.66 -8.06 14.48
C ASN A 137 10.69 -7.58 13.44
N THR A 138 11.45 -6.53 13.76
CA THR A 138 12.47 -5.98 12.87
C THR A 138 13.81 -5.81 13.59
N CYS A 139 14.90 -5.92 12.83
CA CYS A 139 16.26 -5.55 13.22
C CYS A 139 16.29 -4.24 14.02
N ALA A 140 17.01 -4.27 15.16
CA ALA A 140 17.24 -3.10 15.99
C ALA A 140 18.02 -2.03 15.20
N PHE A 141 17.66 -0.75 15.40
CA PHE A 141 18.27 0.40 14.73
C PHE A 141 19.68 0.76 15.25
N THR A 142 20.25 -0.03 16.15
CA THR A 142 21.51 0.26 16.83
C THR A 142 22.70 -0.47 16.17
N SER A 143 23.39 0.27 15.28
CA SER A 143 24.78 0.11 14.77
C SER A 143 25.12 -1.05 13.81
N PRO A 144 25.79 -0.73 12.68
CA PRO A 144 25.13 -0.22 11.49
C PRO A 144 24.16 -1.30 10.95
N ALA A 145 22.86 -1.01 10.91
CA ALA A 145 21.89 -1.92 10.31
C ALA A 145 22.00 -1.83 8.77
N SER A 146 23.13 -2.23 8.21
CA SER A 146 23.33 -2.39 6.79
C SER A 146 22.72 -3.71 6.32
N SER A 147 22.15 -3.71 5.12
CA SER A 147 21.67 -4.93 4.46
C SER A 147 22.81 -5.93 4.38
N CYS A 148 22.55 -7.21 4.65
CA CYS A 148 23.53 -8.27 4.40
C CYS A 148 23.98 -8.36 2.93
N ARG A 149 23.32 -7.63 2.00
CA ARG A 149 23.72 -7.52 0.59
C ARG A 149 24.87 -6.53 0.37
N LEU A 150 25.12 -5.63 1.32
CA LEU A 150 26.10 -4.54 1.20
C LEU A 150 27.35 -4.76 2.05
N VAL A 151 27.41 -5.85 2.81
CA VAL A 151 28.38 -6.04 3.88
C VAL A 151 29.24 -7.27 3.59
N ALA A 152 30.51 -7.23 3.99
CA ALA A 152 31.42 -8.36 3.88
C ALA A 152 30.96 -9.57 4.71
N PRO A 153 31.29 -10.82 4.31
CA PRO A 153 30.93 -12.01 5.07
C PRO A 153 31.48 -11.97 6.50
N GLY A 154 30.61 -12.05 7.50
CA GLY A 154 30.97 -12.14 8.92
C GLY A 154 30.71 -10.89 9.77
N GLU A 155 30.32 -9.77 9.16
CA GLU A 155 29.88 -8.58 9.91
C GLU A 155 28.38 -8.69 10.30
N PRO A 156 27.97 -8.11 11.45
CA PRO A 156 26.58 -8.11 11.87
C PRO A 156 25.70 -7.31 10.89
N CYS A 157 24.70 -7.97 10.30
CA CYS A 157 23.86 -7.37 9.26
C CYS A 157 22.38 -7.78 9.42
N CYS A 158 21.47 -7.01 8.83
CA CYS A 158 20.05 -7.30 8.89
C CYS A 158 19.66 -8.32 7.81
N THR A 159 19.35 -9.55 8.24
CA THR A 159 18.85 -10.61 7.36
C THR A 159 17.33 -10.49 7.15
N LYS A 160 16.82 -11.10 6.08
CA LYS A 160 15.37 -11.27 5.87
C LYS A 160 14.68 -11.92 7.08
N ALA A 161 15.32 -12.92 7.70
CA ALA A 161 14.77 -13.64 8.85
C ALA A 161 14.54 -12.75 10.09
N SER A 162 15.37 -11.72 10.24
CA SER A 162 15.27 -10.73 11.31
C SER A 162 14.41 -9.50 10.97
N ASN A 163 13.85 -9.43 9.75
CA ASN A 163 13.10 -8.26 9.25
C ASN A 163 11.71 -8.63 8.70
N TYR A 164 10.99 -9.49 9.41
CA TYR A 164 9.64 -9.91 8.99
C TYR A 164 8.54 -8.89 9.33
N GLY A 165 8.82 -7.90 10.20
CA GLY A 165 7.81 -6.96 10.69
C GLY A 165 7.08 -6.19 9.60
N TRP A 166 7.78 -5.74 8.56
CA TRP A 166 7.14 -5.04 7.45
C TRP A 166 6.28 -5.97 6.58
N ARG A 167 6.67 -7.24 6.41
CA ARG A 167 5.86 -8.23 5.70
C ARG A 167 4.57 -8.53 6.45
N TYR A 168 4.64 -8.70 7.77
CA TYR A 168 3.44 -8.87 8.60
C TYR A 168 2.51 -7.65 8.52
N ALA A 169 3.05 -6.43 8.51
CA ALA A 169 2.26 -5.22 8.30
C ALA A 169 1.56 -5.22 6.93
N VAL A 170 2.27 -5.57 5.86
CA VAL A 170 1.70 -5.64 4.50
C VAL A 170 0.64 -6.74 4.38
N PHE A 171 0.90 -7.94 4.91
CA PHE A 171 -0.07 -9.03 4.87
C PHE A 171 -1.34 -8.72 5.66
N THR A 172 -1.21 -8.08 6.83
CA THR A 172 -2.39 -7.68 7.63
C THR A 172 -3.19 -6.58 6.94
N ILE A 173 -2.54 -5.59 6.35
CA ILE A 173 -3.22 -4.53 5.59
C ILE A 173 -3.88 -5.10 4.32
N GLY A 174 -3.23 -6.05 3.64
CA GLY A 174 -3.79 -6.77 2.50
C GLY A 174 -4.99 -7.63 2.87
N ALA A 175 -4.94 -8.33 4.01
CA ALA A 175 -6.06 -9.12 4.50
C ALA A 175 -7.26 -8.24 4.89
N ILE A 176 -7.01 -7.09 5.53
CA ILE A 176 -8.06 -6.11 5.85
C ILE A 176 -8.65 -5.51 4.57
N SER A 177 -7.84 -5.30 3.53
CA SER A 177 -8.35 -4.80 2.24
C SER A 177 -9.21 -5.82 1.49
N LEU A 178 -9.09 -7.11 1.83
CA LEU A 178 -9.85 -8.19 1.24
C LEU A 178 -11.18 -8.47 1.97
N ALA A 179 -11.26 -8.14 3.26
CA ALA A 179 -12.41 -8.38 4.13
C ALA A 179 -13.47 -7.27 3.99
#